data_AF-A0AAE8QKH6-F1
#
_entry.id   AF-A0AAE8QKH6-F1
#
_cell.length_a   1.000
_cell.length_b   1.000
_cell.length_c   1.000
_cell.angle_alpha   90.00
_cell.angle_beta   90.00
_cell.angle_gamma   90.00
#
_symmetry.space_group_name_H-M   'P 1'
#
loop_
_entity.id
_entity.type
_entity.pdbx_description
1 polymer ?
#
loop_
_entity_poly.entity_id
_entity_poly.type
_entity_poly.pdbx_seq_one_letter_code
_entity_poly.pdbx_strand_id
1 'polypeptide(L)'
;MWNRLTSKNKQITFNGVAFEMGFGELVEHAKENQFKLLQYSGYKDMNGKEIYDGHIIRIFDDVDSDDGWNEDVSMHMGAFMAGDENFIGNVHFRSRIIGTIFD
;
A
#
# COMPACT_ATOMS: atom_id res chain seq x y z
N MET A 1 2.68 -28.79 10.42
CA MET A 1 3.45 -27.94 9.48
C MET A 1 4.03 -26.80 10.32
N TRP A 2 5.34 -26.55 10.25
CA TRP A 2 6.00 -25.50 11.02
C TRP A 2 6.29 -24.32 10.10
N ASN A 3 5.69 -23.16 10.39
CA ASN A 3 5.96 -21.92 9.67
C ASN A 3 7.12 -21.21 10.38
N ARG A 4 8.24 -21.00 9.69
CA ARG A 4 9.43 -20.32 10.24
C ARG A 4 9.70 -19.06 9.42
N LEU A 5 9.46 -17.89 10.00
CA LEU A 5 9.99 -16.63 9.45
C LEU A 5 11.47 -16.51 9.86
N THR A 6 12.35 -16.20 8.92
CA THR A 6 13.69 -15.71 9.24
C THR A 6 13.89 -14.34 8.60
N SER A 7 14.37 -13.38 9.38
CA SER A 7 14.62 -11.99 8.96
C SER A 7 15.67 -11.84 7.86
N LYS A 8 16.37 -12.94 7.49
CA LYS A 8 17.38 -12.95 6.43
C LYS A 8 16.86 -13.34 5.05
N ASN A 9 15.71 -14.01 4.96
CA ASN A 9 15.16 -14.47 3.68
C ASN A 9 13.68 -14.07 3.61
N LYS A 10 13.35 -13.09 2.77
CA LYS A 10 11.98 -12.60 2.50
C LYS A 10 11.16 -13.63 1.71
N GLN A 11 11.03 -14.85 2.21
CA GLN A 11 10.33 -15.94 1.56
C GLN A 11 9.26 -16.47 2.51
N ILE A 12 8.01 -16.21 2.17
CA ILE A 12 6.85 -16.83 2.81
C ILE A 12 6.43 -17.99 1.91
N THR A 13 6.29 -19.18 2.51
CA THR A 13 5.90 -20.40 1.79
C THR A 13 4.50 -20.81 2.20
N PHE A 14 3.55 -20.77 1.26
CA PHE A 14 2.21 -21.33 1.44
C PHE A 14 2.11 -22.63 0.64
N ASN A 15 1.83 -23.76 1.30
CA ASN A 15 1.70 -25.07 0.65
C ASN A 15 2.90 -25.47 -0.24
N GLY A 16 4.12 -25.05 0.11
CA GLY A 16 5.33 -25.33 -0.67
C GLY A 16 5.60 -24.34 -1.82
N VAL A 17 4.73 -23.36 -2.05
CA VAL A 17 4.95 -22.29 -3.04
C VAL A 17 5.69 -21.14 -2.38
N ALA A 18 6.90 -20.87 -2.87
CA ALA A 18 7.72 -19.75 -2.43
C ALA A 18 7.42 -18.49 -3.25
N PHE A 19 7.12 -17.40 -2.57
CA PHE A 19 6.95 -16.09 -3.21
C PHE A 19 8.23 -15.27 -2.99
N GLU A 20 9.01 -15.10 -4.07
CA GLU A 20 10.09 -14.12 -4.16
C GLU A 20 9.56 -12.94 -4.97
N MET A 21 9.07 -11.89 -4.31
CA MET A 21 9.07 -10.47 -4.74
C MET A 21 8.05 -9.66 -3.93
N GLY A 22 8.51 -8.53 -3.38
CA GLY A 22 7.67 -7.36 -3.07
C GLY A 22 6.68 -7.50 -1.92
N PHE A 23 7.14 -7.87 -0.72
CA PHE A 23 6.37 -7.53 0.48
C PHE A 23 6.78 -6.12 0.92
N GLY A 24 5.79 -5.25 1.14
CA GLY A 24 5.96 -3.89 1.66
C GLY A 24 6.66 -3.85 3.03
N GLU A 25 6.71 -2.66 3.64
CA GLU A 25 7.35 -2.47 4.95
C GLU A 25 6.78 -3.42 6.02
N LEU A 26 7.67 -3.87 6.92
CA LEU A 26 7.33 -4.75 8.03
C LEU A 26 6.44 -3.98 9.02
N VAL A 27 5.12 -4.16 8.96
CA VAL A 27 4.18 -3.54 9.91
C VAL A 27 4.29 -4.29 11.24
N GLU A 28 4.74 -3.58 12.27
CA GLU A 28 5.48 -4.02 13.46
C GLU A 28 4.99 -5.25 14.23
N HIS A 29 3.73 -5.64 14.17
CA HIS A 29 3.23 -6.82 14.87
C HIS A 29 2.02 -7.38 14.14
N ALA A 30 2.21 -8.44 13.37
CA ALA A 30 1.16 -9.36 12.97
C ALA A 30 0.41 -9.84 14.23
N LYS A 31 -0.66 -9.14 14.61
CA LYS A 31 -1.52 -9.50 15.73
C LYS A 31 -1.88 -10.99 15.56
N GLU A 32 -1.51 -11.81 16.54
CA GLU A 32 -1.89 -13.23 16.60
C GLU A 32 -1.38 -14.12 15.44
N ASN A 33 -0.23 -13.80 14.84
CA ASN A 33 0.35 -14.50 13.67
C ASN A 33 -0.38 -14.28 12.33
N GLN A 34 -1.18 -13.21 12.21
CA GLN A 34 -1.82 -12.86 10.95
C GLN A 34 -1.10 -11.72 10.24
N PHE A 35 -0.77 -11.92 8.96
CA PHE A 35 -0.18 -10.90 8.09
C PHE A 35 -1.20 -10.52 7.02
N LYS A 36 -1.29 -9.23 6.69
CA LYS A 36 -2.06 -8.76 5.52
C LYS A 36 -1.10 -8.55 4.35
N LEU A 37 -1.45 -9.14 3.21
CA LEU A 37 -0.77 -8.89 1.95
C LEU A 37 -1.46 -7.72 1.27
N LEU A 38 -0.70 -6.67 0.96
CA LEU A 38 -1.19 -5.50 0.24
C LEU A 38 -0.55 -5.47 -1.15
N GLN A 39 -1.35 -5.17 -2.18
CA GLN A 39 -0.88 -5.15 -3.55
C GLN A 39 -0.31 -3.77 -3.91
N TYR A 40 0.86 -3.76 -4.55
CA TYR A 40 1.46 -2.53 -5.08
C TYR A 40 0.62 -1.96 -6.23
N SER A 41 0.36 -0.65 -6.20
CA SER A 41 -0.47 0.01 -7.23
C SER A 41 0.23 0.22 -8.58
N GLY A 42 1.56 0.12 -8.62
CA GLY A 42 2.36 0.54 -9.77
C GLY A 42 2.76 2.02 -9.77
N TYR A 43 2.28 2.80 -8.79
CA TYR A 43 2.52 4.24 -8.71
C TYR A 43 3.29 4.65 -7.45
N LYS A 44 3.88 5.84 -7.49
CA LYS A 44 4.57 6.48 -6.37
C LYS A 44 3.92 7.82 -6.06
N ASP A 45 3.92 8.18 -4.80
CA ASP A 45 3.49 9.49 -4.32
C ASP A 45 4.51 10.58 -4.73
N MET A 46 4.20 11.84 -4.42
CA MET A 46 5.05 13.00 -4.77
C MET A 46 6.45 12.95 -4.12
N ASN A 47 6.61 12.19 -3.04
CA ASN A 47 7.88 12.00 -2.34
C ASN A 47 8.64 10.76 -2.83
N GLY A 48 8.12 10.07 -3.85
CA GLY A 48 8.71 8.85 -4.42
C GLY A 48 8.43 7.58 -3.63
N LYS A 49 7.54 7.62 -2.63
CA LYS A 49 7.13 6.43 -1.86
C LYS A 49 6.09 5.63 -2.64
N GLU A 50 6.25 4.32 -2.68
CA GLU A 50 5.34 3.41 -3.37
C GLU A 50 3.96 3.38 -2.71
N ILE A 51 2.90 3.46 -3.52
CA ILE A 51 1.51 3.44 -3.07
C ILE A 51 0.98 2.00 -3.17
N TYR A 52 0.39 1.50 -2.09
CA TYR A 52 -0.18 0.15 -1.98
C TYR A 52 -1.68 0.23 -1.66
N ASP A 53 -2.38 -0.87 -1.89
CA ASP A 53 -3.74 -1.11 -1.39
C ASP A 53 -3.83 -0.82 0.12
N GLY A 54 -4.85 -0.06 0.54
CA GLY A 54 -5.08 0.35 1.92
C GLY A 54 -4.27 1.56 2.42
N HIS A 55 -3.42 2.17 1.59
CA HIS A 55 -2.81 3.46 1.93
C HIS A 55 -3.86 4.57 1.95
N ILE A 56 -3.74 5.50 2.89
CA ILE A 56 -4.46 6.78 2.87
C ILE A 56 -3.54 7.83 2.27
N ILE A 57 -4.01 8.51 1.23
CA ILE A 57 -3.27 9.58 0.56
C ILE A 57 -3.97 10.93 0.75
N ARG A 58 -3.18 11.98 0.96
CA ARG A 58 -3.60 13.38 0.81
C ARG A 58 -3.43 13.75 -0.66
N ILE A 59 -4.47 14.21 -1.33
CA ILE A 59 -4.43 14.70 -2.71
C ILE A 59 -4.50 16.23 -2.65
N PHE A 60 -3.50 16.92 -3.20
CA PHE A 60 -3.39 18.38 -3.15
C PHE A 60 -3.97 19.02 -4.41
N ASP A 61 -4.85 20.02 -4.27
CA ASP A 61 -5.33 20.81 -5.40
C ASP A 61 -4.31 21.85 -5.86
N ASP A 62 -3.60 22.44 -4.91
CA ASP A 62 -2.42 23.25 -5.13
C ASP A 62 -1.34 22.79 -4.15
N VAL A 63 -0.22 22.30 -4.65
CA VAL A 63 0.87 21.69 -3.85
C VAL A 63 1.53 22.70 -2.89
N ASP A 64 1.43 24.00 -3.18
CA ASP A 64 1.99 25.07 -2.35
C ASP A 64 1.04 25.49 -1.21
N SER A 65 -0.20 25.00 -1.24
CA SER A 65 -1.20 25.16 -0.18
C SER A 65 -1.52 23.79 0.42
N ASP A 66 -1.78 23.67 1.71
CA ASP A 66 -2.24 22.39 2.28
C ASP A 66 -3.73 22.11 1.95
N ASP A 67 -4.22 22.60 0.81
CA ASP A 67 -5.59 22.46 0.36
C ASP A 67 -5.79 21.17 -0.46
N GLY A 68 -6.92 20.49 -0.22
CA GLY A 68 -7.20 19.18 -0.81
C GLY A 68 -8.00 18.24 0.09
N TRP A 69 -8.00 16.95 -0.22
CA TRP A 69 -8.77 15.93 0.49
C TRP A 69 -7.98 14.63 0.68
N ASN A 70 -8.53 13.72 1.49
CA ASN A 70 -7.89 12.45 1.82
C ASN A 70 -8.73 11.30 1.28
N GLU A 71 -8.09 10.29 0.72
CA GLU A 71 -8.76 9.09 0.20
C GLU A 71 -7.96 7.84 0.55
N ASP A 72 -8.64 6.71 0.73
CA ASP A 72 -7.98 5.41 0.72
C ASP A 72 -7.69 4.96 -0.72
N VAL A 73 -6.64 4.19 -0.88
CA VAL A 73 -6.30 3.54 -2.15
C VAL A 73 -6.81 2.12 -2.12
N SER A 74 -7.71 1.77 -3.03
CA SER A 74 -8.31 0.43 -3.08
C SER A 74 -8.40 -0.14 -4.49
N MET A 75 -8.29 -1.47 -4.62
CA MET A 75 -8.56 -2.16 -5.90
C MET A 75 -10.08 -2.27 -6.12
N HIS A 76 -10.59 -1.54 -7.11
CA HIS A 76 -12.00 -1.56 -7.48
C HIS A 76 -12.16 -1.60 -9.01
N MET A 77 -13.08 -2.44 -9.49
CA MET A 77 -13.34 -2.65 -10.93
C MET A 77 -12.08 -2.96 -11.77
N GLY A 78 -11.07 -3.61 -11.17
CA GLY A 78 -9.82 -3.98 -11.85
C GLY A 78 -8.77 -2.87 -11.95
N ALA A 79 -8.97 -1.74 -11.25
CA ALA A 79 -8.02 -0.65 -11.17
C ALA A 79 -7.80 -0.21 -9.71
N PHE A 80 -6.64 0.36 -9.43
CA PHE A 80 -6.42 1.05 -8.17
C PHE A 80 -7.07 2.42 -8.21
N MET A 81 -7.96 2.67 -7.26
CA MET A 81 -8.71 3.90 -7.12
C MET A 81 -8.27 4.64 -5.86
N ALA A 82 -8.43 5.95 -5.82
CA ALA A 82 -8.40 6.78 -4.64
C ALA A 82 -9.85 7.18 -4.33
N GLY A 83 -10.42 6.58 -3.30
CA GLY A 83 -11.85 6.61 -3.03
C GLY A 83 -12.67 6.01 -4.18
N ASP A 84 -13.90 6.48 -4.36
CA ASP A 84 -14.83 5.93 -5.36
C ASP A 84 -14.67 6.56 -6.76
N GLU A 85 -14.06 7.75 -6.84
CA GLU A 85 -14.17 8.60 -8.03
C GLU A 85 -12.88 8.69 -8.85
N ASN A 86 -11.71 8.50 -8.23
CA ASN A 86 -10.44 8.83 -8.87
C ASN A 86 -9.60 7.59 -9.16
N PHE A 87 -9.19 7.41 -10.40
CA PHE A 87 -8.15 6.44 -10.73
C PHE A 87 -6.79 6.93 -10.17
N ILE A 88 -6.02 6.05 -9.51
CA ILE A 88 -4.76 6.44 -8.86
C ILE A 88 -3.76 7.05 -9.86
N GLY A 89 -3.77 6.57 -11.11
CA GLY A 89 -2.90 7.10 -12.17
C GLY A 89 -3.13 8.57 -12.51
N ASN A 90 -4.27 9.15 -12.12
CA ASN A 90 -4.60 10.55 -12.36
C ASN A 90 -4.23 11.48 -11.20
N VAL A 91 -3.94 10.94 -10.01
CA VAL A 91 -3.77 11.75 -8.79
C VAL A 91 -2.45 11.50 -8.05
N HIS A 92 -1.77 10.37 -8.29
CA HIS A 92 -0.62 9.94 -7.49
C HIS A 92 0.51 10.99 -7.42
N PHE A 93 0.79 11.69 -8.53
CA PHE A 93 1.90 12.64 -8.66
C PHE A 93 1.72 13.93 -7.83
N ARG A 94 0.48 14.21 -7.42
CA ARG A 94 0.11 15.33 -6.53
C ARG A 94 -0.43 14.84 -5.20
N SER A 95 -0.01 13.64 -4.78
CA SER A 95 -0.47 13.03 -3.55
C SER A 95 0.68 12.69 -2.61
N ARG A 96 0.39 12.61 -1.31
CA ARG A 96 1.34 12.14 -0.29
C ARG A 96 0.68 11.05 0.54
N ILE A 97 1.40 9.97 0.81
CA ILE A 97 0.92 8.95 1.76
C ILE A 97 0.97 9.54 3.17
N ILE A 98 -0.17 9.50 3.86
CA ILE A 98 -0.32 10.04 5.22
C ILE A 98 -0.65 8.98 6.27
N GLY A 99 -0.97 7.76 5.85
CA GLY A 99 -1.28 6.67 6.76
C GLY A 99 -1.78 5.42 6.03
N THR A 100 -2.37 4.50 6.78
CA THR A 100 -3.02 3.30 6.27
C THR A 100 -4.37 3.11 6.94
N ILE A 101 -5.27 2.33 6.35
CA ILE A 101 -6.56 1.99 6.97
C ILE A 101 -6.43 0.98 8.14
N PHE A 102 -5.20 0.58 8.48
CA PHE A 102 -4.91 -0.41 9.53
C PHE A 102 -4.36 0.20 10.81
N ASP A 103 -3.93 1.47 10.77
CA ASP A 103 -3.34 2.24 11.86
C ASP A 103 -4.19 3.48 12.18
#